data_AF-A0A6L8T4I6-F1
#
_entry.id   AF-A0A6L8T4I6-F1
#
_cell.length_a   1.000
_cell.length_b   1.000
_cell.length_c   1.000
_cell.angle_alpha   90.00
_cell.angle_beta   90.00
_cell.angle_gamma   90.00
#
_symmetry.space_group_name_H-M   'P 1'
#
loop_
_entity.id
_entity.type
_entity.pdbx_description
1 polymer ?
#
loop_
_entity_poly.entity_id
_entity_poly.type
_entity_poly.pdbx_seq_one_letter_code
_entity_poly.pdbx_strand_id
1 'polypeptide(L)'
;MVRLRHYAFFLQKIKEYSRSEYYYKIALNKDKNNSWLSKRYAYFLKELKGKEKAYSYYEQLFCENPYNYNYYINAAELAFISNDIEESLRYLEKANSINKPKVMEIILRFYWAIYYILSDDLKEFEKETLALKSLRRQYTGFIHRDLTDLSFYISNNLNEIKKQKYEYISSILYKGE
;
A
#
# COMPACT_ATOMS: atom_id res chain seq x y z
N MET A 1 -17.60 4.71 -13.97
CA MET A 1 -16.69 5.01 -12.83
C MET A 1 -15.23 4.65 -13.15
N VAL A 2 -14.96 3.42 -13.59
CA VAL A 2 -13.62 2.93 -14.02
C VAL A 2 -12.92 3.86 -15.03
N ARG A 3 -13.64 4.47 -15.98
CA ARG A 3 -13.04 5.32 -17.02
C ARG A 3 -12.38 6.60 -16.49
N LEU A 4 -12.96 7.26 -15.48
CA LEU A 4 -12.49 8.58 -15.01
C LEU A 4 -11.17 8.48 -14.24
N ARG A 5 -11.04 7.47 -13.38
CA ARG A 5 -9.81 7.26 -12.59
C ARG A 5 -8.60 6.87 -13.45
N HIS A 6 -8.81 6.04 -14.49
CA HIS A 6 -7.75 5.72 -15.45
C HIS A 6 -7.39 6.94 -16.30
N TYR A 7 -8.37 7.75 -16.69
CA TYR A 7 -8.10 8.99 -17.41
C TYR A 7 -7.32 10.01 -16.56
N ALA A 8 -7.68 10.17 -15.28
CA ALA A 8 -6.93 11.01 -14.35
C ALA A 8 -5.47 10.54 -14.22
N PHE A 9 -5.25 9.23 -14.10
CA PHE A 9 -3.90 8.65 -14.04
C PHE A 9 -3.12 8.83 -15.36
N PHE A 10 -3.77 8.68 -16.51
CA PHE A 10 -3.14 8.97 -17.81
C PHE A 10 -2.69 10.43 -17.88
N LEU A 11 -3.55 11.38 -17.50
CA LEU A 11 -3.23 12.81 -17.44
C LEU A 11 -2.07 13.11 -16.48
N GLN A 12 -2.01 12.43 -15.33
CA GLN A 12 -0.88 12.51 -14.41
C GLN A 12 0.42 12.09 -15.10
N LYS A 13 0.43 10.98 -15.84
CA LYS A 13 1.62 10.46 -16.53
C LYS A 13 2.16 11.40 -17.62
N ILE A 14 1.29 12.17 -18.27
CA ILE A 14 1.70 13.21 -19.23
C ILE A 14 1.85 14.59 -18.57
N LYS A 15 1.84 14.68 -17.24
CA LYS A 15 2.03 15.90 -16.43
C LYS A 15 0.98 16.98 -16.64
N GLU A 16 -0.22 16.62 -17.09
CA GLU A 16 -1.41 17.47 -17.16
C GLU A 16 -2.08 17.58 -15.78
N TYR A 17 -1.33 18.06 -14.78
CA TYR A 17 -1.70 17.93 -13.37
C TYR A 17 -3.01 18.62 -13.00
N SER A 18 -3.29 19.80 -13.54
CA SER A 18 -4.56 20.52 -13.26
C SER A 18 -5.77 19.71 -13.73
N ARG A 19 -5.69 19.11 -14.93
CA ARG A 19 -6.76 18.26 -15.46
C ARG A 19 -6.83 16.94 -14.71
N SER A 20 -5.68 16.35 -14.38
CA SER A 20 -5.60 15.13 -13.59
C SER A 20 -6.29 15.29 -12.23
N GLU A 21 -5.97 16.35 -11.48
CA GLU A 21 -6.58 16.64 -10.17
C GLU A 21 -8.10 16.81 -10.30
N TYR A 22 -8.57 17.52 -11.33
CA TYR A 22 -9.99 17.67 -11.62
C TYR A 22 -10.71 16.32 -11.78
N TYR A 23 -10.17 15.41 -12.59
CA TYR A 23 -10.77 14.11 -12.80
C TYR A 23 -10.66 13.17 -11.60
N TYR A 24 -9.56 13.24 -10.83
CA TYR A 24 -9.46 12.52 -9.56
C TYR A 24 -10.55 12.97 -8.58
N LYS A 25 -10.75 14.28 -8.42
CA LYS A 25 -11.80 14.84 -7.54
C LYS A 25 -13.21 14.42 -7.98
N ILE A 26 -13.50 14.46 -9.29
CA ILE A 26 -14.80 13.97 -9.79
C ILE A 26 -14.98 12.48 -9.50
N ALA A 27 -13.94 11.67 -9.73
CA ALA A 27 -14.01 10.25 -9.48
C ALA A 27 -14.26 9.95 -7.98
N LEU A 28 -13.58 10.69 -7.09
CA LEU A 28 -13.74 10.55 -5.63
C LEU A 28 -15.13 10.99 -5.18
N ASN A 29 -15.66 12.09 -5.70
CA ASN A 29 -17.02 12.53 -5.38
C ASN A 29 -18.09 11.49 -5.76
N LYS A 30 -17.85 10.71 -6.81
CA LYS A 30 -18.77 9.64 -7.23
C LYS A 30 -18.55 8.34 -6.43
N ASP A 31 -17.34 8.09 -5.94
CA ASP A 31 -16.94 6.82 -5.30
C ASP A 31 -16.00 7.05 -4.12
N LYS A 32 -16.50 7.77 -3.11
CA LYS A 32 -15.71 8.27 -1.97
C LYS A 32 -14.99 7.19 -1.15
N ASN A 33 -15.56 5.98 -1.12
CA ASN A 33 -15.04 4.87 -0.32
C ASN A 33 -14.09 3.94 -1.09
N ASN A 34 -13.73 4.28 -2.33
CA ASN A 34 -12.85 3.47 -3.15
C ASN A 34 -11.38 3.61 -2.73
N SER A 35 -10.86 2.59 -2.05
CA SER A 35 -9.49 2.58 -1.53
C SER A 35 -8.42 2.61 -2.62
N TRP A 36 -8.66 2.00 -3.78
CA TRP A 36 -7.73 2.07 -4.91
C TRP A 36 -7.66 3.47 -5.49
N LEU A 37 -8.81 4.14 -5.66
CA LEU A 37 -8.86 5.52 -6.12
C LEU A 37 -8.19 6.47 -5.12
N SER A 38 -8.46 6.27 -3.83
CA SER A 38 -7.82 7.04 -2.75
C SER A 38 -6.31 6.87 -2.76
N LYS A 39 -5.80 5.63 -2.94
CA LYS A 39 -4.37 5.36 -3.10
C LYS A 39 -3.78 6.13 -4.28
N ARG A 40 -4.40 6.05 -5.47
CA ARG A 40 -3.91 6.75 -6.67
C ARG A 40 -3.89 8.27 -6.50
N TYR A 41 -4.92 8.84 -5.87
CA TYR A 41 -4.94 10.27 -5.59
C TYR A 41 -3.89 10.69 -4.55
N ALA A 42 -3.64 9.89 -3.50
CA ALA A 42 -2.57 10.16 -2.55
C ALA A 42 -1.18 10.17 -3.22
N TYR A 43 -0.94 9.26 -4.16
CA TYR A 43 0.30 9.22 -4.93
C TYR A 43 0.45 10.44 -5.85
N PHE A 44 -0.64 10.85 -6.49
CA PHE A 44 -0.70 12.11 -7.24
C PHE A 44 -0.37 13.32 -6.35
N LEU A 45 -0.95 13.39 -5.14
CA LEU A 45 -0.66 14.45 -4.18
C LEU A 45 0.81 14.44 -3.75
N LYS A 46 1.40 13.26 -3.52
CA LYS A 46 2.82 13.13 -3.21
C LYS A 46 3.70 13.67 -4.33
N GLU A 47 3.40 13.30 -5.58
CA GLU A 47 4.15 13.75 -6.75
C GLU A 47 4.09 15.27 -6.93
N LEU A 48 2.90 15.87 -6.74
CA LEU A 48 2.69 17.29 -6.98
C LEU A 48 3.11 18.19 -5.80
N LYS A 49 2.91 17.72 -4.56
CA LYS A 49 2.94 18.56 -3.35
C LYS A 49 3.78 17.97 -2.21
N GLY A 50 4.42 16.81 -2.42
CA GLY A 50 5.25 16.14 -1.42
C GLY A 50 4.49 15.20 -0.49
N LYS A 51 5.24 14.36 0.25
CA LYS A 51 4.69 13.29 1.10
C LYS A 51 3.74 13.81 2.18
N GLU A 52 4.05 14.96 2.79
CA GLU A 52 3.21 15.55 3.86
C GLU A 52 1.78 15.84 3.41
N LYS A 53 1.62 16.25 2.14
CA LYS A 53 0.28 16.51 1.60
C LYS A 53 -0.51 15.21 1.40
N ALA A 54 0.18 14.14 1.01
CA ALA A 54 -0.42 12.83 0.85
C ALA A 54 -0.76 12.19 2.21
N TYR A 55 0.09 12.37 3.23
CA TYR A 55 -0.22 11.94 4.60
C TYR A 55 -1.42 12.71 5.17
N SER A 56 -1.44 14.04 5.02
CA SER A 56 -2.59 14.87 5.42
C SER A 56 -3.91 14.40 4.78
N TYR A 57 -3.85 13.91 3.54
CA TYR A 57 -5.01 13.34 2.87
C TYR A 57 -5.43 11.99 3.48
N TYR A 58 -4.49 11.12 3.85
CA TYR A 58 -4.82 9.90 4.58
C TYR A 58 -5.39 10.18 5.98
N GLU A 59 -4.87 11.16 6.70
CA GLU A 59 -5.43 11.59 7.98
C GLU A 59 -6.90 12.00 7.86
N GLN A 60 -7.27 12.72 6.80
CA GLN A 60 -8.68 13.03 6.49
C GLN A 60 -9.50 11.75 6.28
N LEU A 61 -8.98 10.79 5.49
CA LEU A 61 -9.65 9.50 5.26
C LEU A 61 -9.80 8.69 6.55
N PHE A 62 -8.85 8.76 7.47
CA PHE A 62 -8.93 8.10 8.78
C PHE A 62 -9.98 8.74 9.67
N CYS A 63 -10.11 10.08 9.67
CA CYS A 63 -11.19 10.76 10.39
C CYS A 63 -12.57 10.37 9.85
N GLU A 64 -12.70 10.24 8.52
CA GLU A 64 -13.97 9.87 7.88
C GLU A 64 -14.31 8.38 8.05
N ASN A 65 -13.30 7.50 8.05
CA ASN A 65 -13.48 6.05 8.16
C ASN A 65 -12.34 5.39 8.93
N PRO A 66 -12.35 5.47 10.27
CA PRO A 66 -11.23 5.06 11.12
C PRO A 66 -10.99 3.55 11.19
N TYR A 67 -11.91 2.75 10.66
CA TYR A 67 -11.81 1.29 10.63
C TYR A 67 -11.55 0.75 9.21
N ASN A 68 -11.30 1.62 8.23
CA ASN A 68 -10.95 1.18 6.88
C ASN A 68 -9.49 0.72 6.80
N TYR A 69 -9.29 -0.56 7.04
CA TYR A 69 -8.00 -1.24 6.96
C TYR A 69 -7.21 -0.94 5.67
N ASN A 70 -7.88 -0.82 4.51
CA ASN A 70 -7.18 -0.56 3.25
C ASN A 70 -6.50 0.80 3.22
N TYR A 71 -7.08 1.82 3.87
CA TYR A 71 -6.44 3.14 3.93
C TYR A 71 -5.12 3.08 4.68
N TYR A 72 -5.08 2.39 5.83
CA TYR A 72 -3.86 2.25 6.62
C TYR A 72 -2.77 1.48 5.87
N ILE A 73 -3.11 0.36 5.22
CA ILE A 73 -2.12 -0.37 4.41
C ILE A 73 -1.62 0.44 3.21
N ASN A 74 -2.51 1.19 2.55
CA ASN A 74 -2.10 2.04 1.43
C ASN A 74 -1.24 3.22 1.89
N ALA A 75 -1.46 3.75 3.09
CA ALA A 75 -0.64 4.78 3.72
C ALA A 75 0.74 4.22 4.13
N ALA A 76 0.79 3.02 4.72
CA ALA A 76 2.05 2.33 5.02
C ALA A 76 2.89 2.09 3.76
N GLU A 77 2.27 1.65 2.66
CA GLU A 77 2.96 1.50 1.38
C GLU A 77 3.50 2.83 0.86
N LEU A 78 2.70 3.91 0.93
CA LEU A 78 3.14 5.26 0.56
C LEU A 78 4.34 5.69 1.39
N ALA A 79 4.35 5.40 2.70
CA ALA A 79 5.44 5.72 3.61
C ALA A 79 6.72 4.92 3.28
N PHE A 80 6.60 3.62 2.96
CA PHE A 80 7.73 2.82 2.47
C PHE A 80 8.39 3.44 1.25
N ILE A 81 7.61 3.76 0.21
CA ILE A 81 8.15 4.37 -1.03
C ILE A 81 8.58 5.83 -0.85
N SER A 82 8.29 6.42 0.31
CA SER A 82 8.75 7.75 0.72
C SER A 82 9.98 7.67 1.64
N ASN A 83 10.51 6.46 1.86
CA ASN A 83 11.61 6.18 2.79
C ASN A 83 11.33 6.69 4.22
N ASP A 84 10.09 6.49 4.67
CA ASP A 84 9.58 7.01 5.93
C ASP A 84 9.17 5.86 6.85
N ILE A 85 10.17 5.30 7.53
CA ILE A 85 10.00 4.07 8.31
C ILE A 85 9.11 4.30 9.53
N GLU A 86 9.22 5.47 10.18
CA GLU A 86 8.43 5.83 11.36
C GLU A 86 6.94 5.91 11.04
N GLU A 87 6.57 6.65 9.97
CA GLU A 87 5.18 6.72 9.53
C GLU A 87 4.65 5.36 9.05
N SER A 88 5.49 4.58 8.39
CA SER A 88 5.09 3.24 7.96
C SER A 88 4.76 2.33 9.15
N LEU A 89 5.55 2.39 10.23
CA LEU A 89 5.30 1.65 11.47
C LEU A 89 3.97 2.08 12.08
N ARG A 90 3.76 3.40 12.24
CA ARG A 90 2.53 3.98 12.80
C ARG A 90 1.27 3.46 12.09
N TYR A 91 1.30 3.45 10.75
CA TYR A 91 0.16 2.96 9.96
C TYR A 91 -0.03 1.44 10.07
N LEU A 92 1.04 0.65 10.15
CA LEU A 92 0.94 -0.80 10.34
C LEU A 92 0.40 -1.19 11.71
N GLU A 93 0.84 -0.53 12.77
CA GLU A 93 0.32 -0.74 14.12
C GLU A 93 -1.17 -0.41 14.18
N LYS A 94 -1.57 0.70 13.55
CA LYS A 94 -2.97 1.07 13.47
C LYS A 94 -3.79 0.05 12.69
N ALA A 95 -3.31 -0.41 11.53
CA ALA A 95 -3.93 -1.48 10.76
C ALA A 95 -4.04 -2.78 11.58
N ASN A 96 -3.04 -3.09 12.41
CA ASN A 96 -3.02 -4.28 13.26
C ASN A 96 -4.10 -4.26 14.35
N SER A 97 -4.39 -3.08 14.90
CA SER A 97 -5.40 -2.87 15.95
C SER A 97 -6.85 -3.00 15.46
N ILE A 98 -7.08 -2.93 14.16
CA ILE A 98 -8.43 -2.97 13.56
C ILE A 98 -8.85 -4.42 13.37
N ASN A 99 -10.08 -4.77 13.76
CA ASN A 99 -10.63 -6.09 13.47
C ASN A 99 -10.72 -6.30 11.95
N LYS A 100 -10.16 -7.39 11.45
CA LYS A 100 -9.95 -7.60 10.02
C LYS A 100 -10.26 -9.05 9.62
N PRO A 101 -10.82 -9.28 8.43
CA PRO A 101 -11.02 -10.62 7.92
C PRO A 101 -9.66 -11.28 7.61
N LYS A 102 -9.63 -12.61 7.55
CA LYS A 102 -8.41 -13.40 7.33
C LYS A 102 -7.59 -12.96 6.11
N VAL A 103 -8.24 -12.60 5.00
CA VAL A 103 -7.55 -12.10 3.80
C VAL A 103 -6.78 -10.80 4.05
N MET A 104 -7.32 -9.93 4.90
CA MET A 104 -6.66 -8.68 5.29
C MET A 104 -5.54 -8.95 6.28
N GLU A 105 -5.69 -9.90 7.19
CA GLU A 105 -4.59 -10.37 8.04
C GLU A 105 -3.40 -10.87 7.22
N ILE A 106 -3.65 -11.66 6.17
CA ILE A 106 -2.59 -12.14 5.25
C ILE A 106 -1.86 -10.96 4.58
N ILE A 107 -2.62 -9.98 4.08
CA ILE A 107 -2.03 -8.77 3.50
C ILE A 107 -1.22 -8.03 4.57
N LEU A 108 -1.70 -7.91 5.81
CA LEU A 108 -1.00 -7.20 6.88
C LEU A 108 0.37 -7.83 7.15
N ARG A 109 0.43 -9.15 7.27
CA ARG A 109 1.67 -9.90 7.50
C ARG A 109 2.68 -9.68 6.37
N PHE A 110 2.20 -9.63 5.13
CA PHE A 110 3.05 -9.27 3.99
C PHE A 110 3.65 -7.86 4.14
N TYR A 111 2.85 -6.86 4.56
CA TYR A 111 3.36 -5.51 4.78
C TYR A 111 4.28 -5.39 6.00
N TRP A 112 4.07 -6.16 7.08
CA TRP A 112 5.04 -6.26 8.19
C TRP A 112 6.36 -6.88 7.73
N ALA A 113 6.33 -7.94 6.91
CA ALA A 113 7.54 -8.51 6.34
C ALA A 113 8.31 -7.47 5.50
N ILE A 114 7.62 -6.61 4.74
CA ILE A 114 8.26 -5.50 4.03
C ILE A 114 8.90 -4.51 5.00
N TYR A 115 8.19 -4.11 6.06
CA TYR A 115 8.76 -3.22 7.09
C TYR A 115 10.08 -3.78 7.64
N TYR A 116 10.13 -5.06 7.99
CA TYR A 116 11.34 -5.70 8.52
C TYR A 116 12.45 -5.89 7.48
N ILE A 117 12.12 -6.05 6.19
CA ILE A 117 13.12 -5.97 5.11
C ILE A 117 13.75 -4.57 5.07
N LEU A 118 12.93 -3.52 5.19
CA LEU A 118 13.39 -2.14 5.10
C LEU A 118 14.20 -1.72 6.33
N SER A 119 13.79 -2.13 7.52
CA SER A 119 14.44 -1.83 8.80
C SER A 119 15.62 -2.75 9.16
N ASP A 120 15.96 -3.71 8.29
CA ASP A 120 17.03 -4.69 8.49
C ASP A 120 16.86 -5.60 9.73
N ASP A 121 15.62 -5.86 10.16
CA ASP A 121 15.32 -6.81 11.24
C ASP A 121 15.06 -8.22 10.68
N LEU A 122 16.14 -8.99 10.50
CA LEU A 122 16.05 -10.34 9.93
C LEU A 122 15.21 -11.29 10.80
N LYS A 123 15.29 -11.16 12.12
CA LYS A 123 14.62 -12.08 13.04
C LYS A 123 13.10 -11.92 12.95
N GLU A 124 12.62 -10.69 12.95
CA GLU A 124 11.18 -10.44 12.82
C GLU A 124 10.69 -10.68 11.38
N PHE A 125 11.51 -10.41 10.37
CA PHE A 125 11.20 -10.80 8.99
C PHE A 125 10.94 -12.32 8.85
N GLU A 126 11.79 -13.17 9.43
CA GLU A 126 11.62 -14.62 9.37
C GLU A 126 10.33 -15.07 10.07
N LYS A 127 10.01 -14.50 11.22
CA LYS A 127 8.77 -14.78 11.95
C LYS A 127 7.53 -14.40 11.13
N GLU A 128 7.50 -13.19 10.57
CA GLU A 128 6.38 -12.73 9.73
C GLU A 128 6.23 -13.57 8.46
N THR A 129 7.35 -14.00 7.87
CA THR A 129 7.33 -14.89 6.70
C THR A 129 6.70 -16.25 7.02
N LEU A 130 7.05 -16.85 8.17
CA LEU A 130 6.43 -18.09 8.64
C LEU A 130 4.93 -17.93 8.93
N ALA A 131 4.54 -16.81 9.56
CA ALA A 131 3.14 -16.50 9.84
C ALA A 131 2.33 -16.30 8.54
N LEU A 132 2.86 -15.54 7.58
CA LEU A 132 2.26 -15.32 6.26
C LEU A 132 2.04 -16.65 5.52
N LYS A 133 3.07 -17.50 5.49
CA LYS A 133 3.06 -18.83 4.87
C LYS A 133 2.00 -19.74 5.50
N SER A 134 1.93 -19.78 6.84
CA SER A 134 0.90 -20.53 7.55
C SER A 134 -0.52 -20.07 7.19
N LEU A 135 -0.76 -18.76 7.18
CA LEU A 135 -2.09 -18.22 6.84
C LEU A 135 -2.47 -18.47 5.38
N ARG A 136 -1.52 -18.37 4.44
CA ARG A 136 -1.76 -18.65 3.01
C ARG A 136 -2.10 -20.12 2.75
N ARG A 137 -1.49 -21.07 3.45
CA ARG A 137 -1.89 -22.50 3.37
C ARG A 137 -3.35 -22.72 3.78
N GLN A 138 -3.84 -21.92 4.72
CA GLN A 138 -5.21 -22.01 5.21
C GLN A 138 -6.20 -21.09 4.46
N TYR A 139 -5.75 -20.34 3.45
CA TYR A 139 -6.57 -19.43 2.66
C TYR A 139 -6.12 -19.51 1.20
N THR A 140 -6.78 -20.36 0.43
CA THR A 140 -6.44 -20.62 -0.99
C THR A 140 -7.11 -19.64 -1.94
N GLY A 141 -7.94 -18.72 -1.42
CA GLY A 141 -8.60 -17.68 -2.22
C GLY A 141 -7.60 -16.77 -2.93
N PHE A 142 -8.02 -16.27 -4.09
CA PHE A 142 -7.27 -15.27 -4.84
C PHE A 142 -7.17 -13.97 -4.04
N ILE A 143 -5.95 -13.42 -3.96
CA ILE A 143 -5.68 -12.14 -3.31
C ILE A 143 -5.34 -11.11 -4.39
N HIS A 144 -6.22 -10.15 -4.57
CA HIS A 144 -5.97 -9.02 -5.47
C HIS A 144 -5.27 -7.89 -4.70
N ARG A 145 -3.96 -7.72 -4.92
CA ARG A 145 -3.18 -6.59 -4.41
C ARG A 145 -2.37 -5.98 -5.55
N ASP A 146 -2.39 -4.65 -5.66
CA ASP A 146 -1.61 -3.90 -6.64
C ASP A 146 -0.30 -3.43 -5.99
N LEU A 147 0.81 -4.09 -6.33
CA LEU A 147 2.15 -3.83 -5.82
C LEU A 147 3.04 -3.09 -6.83
N THR A 148 2.50 -2.58 -7.94
CA THR A 148 3.32 -2.02 -9.03
C THR A 148 4.29 -0.94 -8.53
N ASP A 149 3.80 0.00 -7.72
CA ASP A 149 4.63 1.09 -7.22
C ASP A 149 5.65 0.63 -6.15
N LEU A 150 5.27 -0.33 -5.31
CA LEU A 150 6.18 -0.91 -4.31
C LEU A 150 7.28 -1.74 -4.97
N SER A 151 6.93 -2.62 -5.92
CA SER A 151 7.90 -3.38 -6.72
C SER A 151 8.88 -2.43 -7.41
N PHE A 152 8.37 -1.36 -8.04
CA PHE A 152 9.22 -0.37 -8.69
C PHE A 152 10.20 0.29 -7.69
N TYR A 153 9.72 0.70 -6.51
CA TYR A 153 10.59 1.26 -5.48
C TYR A 153 11.68 0.26 -5.05
N ILE A 154 11.30 -0.97 -4.73
CA ILE A 154 12.24 -2.00 -4.26
C ILE A 154 13.30 -2.32 -5.32
N SER A 155 12.90 -2.53 -6.57
CA SER A 155 13.82 -2.86 -7.67
C SER A 155 14.85 -1.76 -7.94
N ASN A 156 14.46 -0.49 -7.78
CA ASN A 156 15.32 0.65 -8.11
C ASN A 156 16.14 1.19 -6.93
N ASN A 157 15.73 0.93 -5.69
CA ASN A 157 16.32 1.61 -4.51
C ASN A 157 16.98 0.67 -3.51
N LEU A 158 16.73 -0.65 -3.56
CA LEU A 158 17.28 -1.59 -2.58
C LEU A 158 18.38 -2.47 -3.18
N ASN A 159 19.17 -3.11 -2.31
CA ASN A 159 20.19 -4.09 -2.72
C ASN A 159 19.56 -5.45 -3.09
N GLU A 160 20.34 -6.30 -3.76
CA GLU A 160 19.87 -7.61 -4.27
C GLU A 160 19.33 -8.53 -3.16
N ILE A 161 19.92 -8.49 -1.96
CA ILE A 161 19.45 -9.32 -0.83
C ILE A 161 18.03 -8.92 -0.43
N LYS A 162 17.74 -7.62 -0.30
CA LYS A 162 16.40 -7.13 0.02
C LYS A 162 15.40 -7.42 -1.12
N LYS A 163 15.83 -7.34 -2.38
CA LYS A 163 14.99 -7.70 -3.54
C LYS A 163 14.59 -9.17 -3.51
N GLN A 164 15.54 -10.08 -3.27
CA GLN A 164 15.27 -11.51 -3.17
C GLN A 164 14.28 -11.84 -2.04
N LYS A 165 14.44 -11.19 -0.87
CA LYS A 165 13.48 -11.34 0.24
C LYS A 165 12.08 -10.88 -0.15
N TYR A 166 11.97 -9.73 -0.82
CA TYR A 166 10.69 -9.22 -1.33
C TYR A 166 10.03 -10.17 -2.35
N GLU A 167 10.81 -10.68 -3.31
CA GLU A 167 10.32 -11.64 -4.29
C GLU A 167 9.81 -12.92 -3.62
N TYR A 168 10.53 -13.41 -2.62
CA TYR A 168 10.13 -14.58 -1.84
C TYR A 168 8.78 -14.37 -1.16
N ILE A 169 8.60 -13.32 -0.35
CA ILE A 169 7.31 -13.07 0.33
C ILE A 169 6.17 -12.73 -0.63
N SER A 170 6.47 -12.10 -1.78
CA SER A 170 5.49 -11.83 -2.84
C SER A 170 5.00 -13.13 -3.49
N SER A 171 5.90 -14.11 -3.68
CA SER A 171 5.52 -15.42 -4.20
C SER A 171 4.55 -16.14 -3.27
N ILE A 172 4.78 -16.09 -1.94
CA ILE A 172 3.89 -16.67 -0.93
C ILE A 172 2.50 -16.01 -0.99
N LEU A 173 2.46 -14.67 -1.07
CA LEU A 173 1.21 -13.92 -1.10
C LEU A 173 0.31 -14.33 -2.28
N TYR A 174 0.86 -14.42 -3.49
CA TYR A 174 0.05 -14.65 -4.69
C TYR A 174 -0.13 -16.12 -5.08
N LYS A 175 0.93 -16.93 -4.98
CA LYS A 175 0.89 -18.31 -5.46
C LYS A 175 0.33 -19.26 -4.40
N GLY A 176 0.39 -18.88 -3.12
CA GLY A 176 0.29 -19.85 -2.04
C GLY A 176 1.50 -20.79 -2.06
N GLU A 177 1.66 -21.57 -0.99
CA GLU A 177 2.59 -22.70 -0.98
C GLU A 177 1.81 -24.00 -0.78
#